data_AF-A0A1V4PVU2-F1
#
_entry.id   AF-A0A1V4PVU2-F1
#
_cell.length_a   1.000
_cell.length_b   1.000
_cell.length_c   1.000
_cell.angle_alpha   90.00
_cell.angle_beta   90.00
_cell.angle_gamma   90.00
#
_symmetry.space_group_name_H-M   'P 1'
#
loop_
_entity.id
_entity.type
_entity.pdbx_description
1 polymer ?
#
loop_
_entity_poly.entity_id
_entity_poly.type
_entity_poly.pdbx_seq_one_letter_code
_entity_poly.pdbx_strand_id
1 'polypeptide(L)'
;MAPSLPNNPSLERFRRDARRLQRAVRANDPEALARVARHHPAGAPADPAAFALTAAQHVVARAVGFSSWPRLQSYLRVAEPLRRDPTVTVDDDPLARFLSLACLTYSQDDGPARWSAAGDVLREHPELPVRSLPAAAALGDATAVRRHLDDHAGGADEQGGPFGWTALFHLAAARVPQRDPVATARLLLDAGADPNAGYLWLGLPTPFTVLTLCFGEGEAGPGRQPRHPACDELAGLLLDRGADPNDAQTLYNRMFARDDGHLRILLPAGLGRGDGGPWQRRLGEALESPAEMVQRQVDWARDRGFTDRLDLLASYGFTTGRPASSPSPWRANPSEPPIASAGTPAGVRALAAAGGDLDADVGGHTMLHHAAWFGDVELVETLLECGANPDVRDAEHGATPLGWAEHGHAEATAEILRVRRRT
;
A
#
# COMPACT_ATOMS: atom_id res chain seq x y z
N MET A 1 -2.14 6.24 16.84
CA MET A 1 -0.81 6.19 16.18
C MET A 1 -0.61 4.77 15.70
N ALA A 2 -0.32 4.58 14.42
CA ALA A 2 -0.03 3.27 13.86
C ALA A 2 1.14 2.58 14.61
N PRO A 3 1.10 1.26 14.82
CA PRO A 3 2.20 0.54 15.44
C PRO A 3 3.52 0.73 14.68
N SER A 4 4.60 1.02 15.40
CA SER A 4 5.95 1.07 14.84
C SER A 4 6.66 -0.26 15.13
N LEU A 5 6.30 -1.28 14.34
CA LEU A 5 6.86 -2.62 14.44
C LEU A 5 8.09 -2.76 13.53
N PRO A 6 9.14 -3.49 13.94
CA PRO A 6 10.19 -3.88 13.03
C PRO A 6 9.67 -4.95 12.05
N ASN A 7 10.27 -5.02 10.85
CA ASN A 7 10.05 -6.13 9.91
C ASN A 7 10.28 -7.49 10.60
N ASN A 8 9.43 -8.47 10.29
CA ASN A 8 9.41 -9.79 10.92
C ASN A 8 9.37 -9.69 12.46
N PRO A 9 8.33 -9.06 13.04
CA PRO A 9 8.25 -8.85 14.47
C PRO A 9 8.13 -10.21 15.18
N SER A 10 8.93 -10.41 16.22
CA SER A 10 9.05 -11.70 16.90
C SER A 10 8.86 -11.54 18.40
N LEU A 11 8.00 -12.37 18.98
CA LEU A 11 7.74 -12.38 20.41
C LEU A 11 9.02 -12.64 21.22
N GLU A 12 9.92 -13.51 20.73
CA GLU A 12 11.19 -13.80 21.39
C GLU A 12 12.11 -12.58 21.41
N ARG A 13 12.15 -11.80 20.33
CA ARG A 13 12.90 -10.55 20.30
C ARG A 13 12.36 -9.57 21.33
N PHE A 14 11.04 -9.36 21.39
CA PHE A 14 10.44 -8.47 22.36
C PHE A 14 10.62 -8.93 23.81
N ARG A 15 10.62 -10.25 24.07
CA ARG A 15 10.95 -10.82 25.39
C ARG A 15 12.40 -10.49 25.79
N ARG A 16 13.35 -10.59 24.85
CA ARG A 16 14.75 -10.18 25.08
C ARG A 16 14.86 -8.68 25.33
N ASP A 17 14.16 -7.86 24.57
CA ASP A 17 14.15 -6.41 24.72
C ASP A 17 13.61 -5.99 26.10
N ALA A 18 12.54 -6.64 26.58
CA ALA A 18 12.00 -6.39 27.92
C ALA A 18 13.01 -6.76 29.03
N ARG A 19 13.71 -7.90 28.91
CA ARG A 19 14.77 -8.30 29.86
C ARG A 19 15.98 -7.35 29.79
N ARG A 20 16.35 -6.88 28.60
CA ARG A 20 17.43 -5.89 28.42
C ARG A 20 17.05 -4.56 29.07
N LEU A 21 15.85 -4.06 28.81
CA LEU A 21 15.33 -2.84 29.42
C LEU A 21 15.30 -2.95 30.95
N GLN A 22 14.79 -4.06 31.49
CA GLN A 22 14.75 -4.27 32.94
C GLN A 22 16.16 -4.18 33.57
N ARG A 23 17.14 -4.85 32.98
CA ARG A 23 18.53 -4.82 33.48
C ARG A 23 19.14 -3.41 33.40
N ALA A 24 18.89 -2.69 32.31
CA ALA A 24 19.39 -1.33 32.14
C ALA A 24 18.77 -0.35 33.16
N VAL A 25 17.45 -0.42 33.38
CA VAL A 25 16.77 0.38 34.41
C VAL A 25 17.33 0.07 35.80
N ARG A 26 17.50 -1.21 36.15
CA ARG A 26 18.08 -1.62 37.45
C ARG A 26 19.52 -1.15 37.63
N ALA A 27 20.25 -0.93 36.54
CA ALA A 27 21.59 -0.37 36.53
C ALA A 27 21.60 1.18 36.54
N ASN A 28 20.44 1.83 36.70
CA ASN A 28 20.29 3.29 36.62
C ASN A 28 20.74 3.90 35.28
N ASP A 29 20.56 3.16 34.17
CA ASP A 29 20.87 3.68 32.84
C ASP A 29 19.92 4.86 32.47
N PRO A 30 20.46 6.06 32.15
CA PRO A 30 19.64 7.25 31.89
C PRO A 30 18.71 7.11 30.67
N GLU A 31 19.17 6.43 29.61
CA GLU A 31 18.38 6.24 28.38
C GLU A 31 17.20 5.31 28.64
N ALA A 32 17.44 4.21 29.36
CA ALA A 32 16.40 3.28 29.78
C ALA A 32 15.35 3.96 30.67
N LEU A 33 15.77 4.78 31.64
CA LEU A 33 14.85 5.55 32.49
C LEU A 33 14.01 6.54 31.69
N ALA A 34 14.62 7.26 30.74
CA ALA A 34 13.89 8.17 29.84
C ALA A 34 12.87 7.43 28.96
N ARG A 35 13.23 6.24 28.45
CA ARG A 35 12.30 5.38 27.69
C ARG A 35 11.13 4.93 28.55
N VAL A 36 11.38 4.52 29.81
CA VAL A 36 10.30 4.17 30.75
C VAL A 36 9.41 5.37 31.04
N ALA A 37 9.99 6.55 31.30
CA ALA A 37 9.24 7.78 31.55
C ALA A 37 8.29 8.14 30.39
N ARG A 38 8.73 7.92 29.14
CA ARG A 38 7.95 8.20 27.94
C ARG A 38 6.76 7.24 27.75
N HIS A 39 6.95 5.96 28.06
CA HIS A 39 6.01 4.92 27.65
C HIS A 39 5.26 4.24 28.80
N HIS A 40 5.74 4.30 30.04
CA HIS A 40 5.05 3.73 31.19
C HIS A 40 4.03 4.73 31.77
N PRO A 41 2.78 4.34 32.03
CA PRO A 41 1.75 5.26 32.53
C PRO A 41 2.11 5.96 33.85
N ALA A 42 2.89 5.31 34.71
CA ALA A 42 3.34 5.86 35.98
C ALA A 42 4.65 6.67 35.90
N GLY A 43 5.21 6.88 34.70
CA GLY A 43 6.50 7.55 34.51
C GLY A 43 7.70 6.69 34.94
N ALA A 44 8.83 7.35 35.19
CA ALA A 44 10.06 6.71 35.63
C ALA A 44 9.88 6.04 37.02
N PRO A 45 10.53 4.88 37.28
CA PRO A 45 10.39 4.20 38.55
C PRO A 45 11.06 4.99 39.69
N ALA A 46 10.39 5.08 40.84
CA ALA A 46 10.96 5.69 42.05
C ALA A 46 12.11 4.87 42.63
N ASP A 47 12.04 3.55 42.51
CA ASP A 47 13.13 2.62 42.82
C ASP A 47 13.49 1.80 41.55
N PRO A 48 14.54 2.20 40.83
CA PRO A 48 14.99 1.48 39.64
C PRO A 48 15.43 0.04 39.93
N ALA A 49 15.93 -0.27 41.13
CA ALA A 49 16.37 -1.63 41.49
C ALA A 49 15.17 -2.61 41.60
N ALA A 50 14.00 -2.12 42.04
CA ALA A 50 12.77 -2.88 42.12
C ALA A 50 12.01 -3.02 40.78
N PHE A 51 12.51 -2.44 39.68
CA PHE A 51 11.79 -2.41 38.40
C PHE A 51 11.46 -3.83 37.89
N ALA A 52 10.16 -4.10 37.73
CA ALA A 52 9.62 -5.42 37.41
C ALA A 52 9.69 -5.74 35.91
N LEU A 53 9.83 -7.02 35.56
CA LEU A 53 9.83 -7.46 34.16
C LEU A 53 8.50 -7.16 33.48
N THR A 54 7.38 -7.24 34.21
CA THR A 54 6.04 -6.91 33.69
C THR A 54 5.92 -5.44 33.31
N ALA A 55 6.53 -4.53 34.09
CA ALA A 55 6.61 -3.11 33.76
C ALA A 55 7.48 -2.89 32.51
N ALA A 56 8.61 -3.59 32.39
CA ALA A 56 9.45 -3.54 31.20
C ALA A 56 8.73 -4.05 29.93
N GLN A 57 7.97 -5.15 30.05
CA GLN A 57 7.12 -5.68 28.96
C GLN A 57 6.06 -4.66 28.52
N HIS A 58 5.41 -4.01 29.47
CA HIS A 58 4.42 -2.97 29.18
C HIS A 58 5.04 -1.78 28.44
N VAL A 59 6.23 -1.32 28.87
CA VAL A 59 7.00 -0.27 28.17
C VAL A 59 7.36 -0.70 26.75
N VAL A 60 7.83 -1.94 26.55
CA VAL A 60 8.16 -2.46 25.23
C VAL A 60 6.93 -2.47 24.32
N ALA A 61 5.79 -2.97 24.80
CA ALA A 61 4.55 -3.00 24.02
C ALA A 61 4.07 -1.58 23.62
N ARG A 62 4.05 -0.65 24.58
CA ARG A 62 3.65 0.74 24.32
C ARG A 62 4.61 1.49 23.41
N ALA A 63 5.90 1.17 23.46
CA ALA A 63 6.90 1.75 22.58
C ALA A 63 6.67 1.39 21.11
N VAL A 64 6.05 0.25 20.82
CA VAL A 64 5.70 -0.19 19.46
C VAL A 64 4.22 0.01 19.13
N GLY A 65 3.48 0.79 19.94
CA GLY A 65 2.11 1.20 19.66
C GLY A 65 1.00 0.31 20.22
N PHE A 66 1.31 -0.73 20.99
CA PHE A 66 0.29 -1.58 21.64
C PHE A 66 -0.01 -1.09 23.05
N SER A 67 -1.28 -1.10 23.43
CA SER A 67 -1.72 -0.60 24.74
C SER A 67 -1.27 -1.50 25.90
N SER A 68 -0.96 -2.77 25.62
CA SER A 68 -0.50 -3.72 26.63
C SER A 68 0.31 -4.88 26.01
N TRP A 69 1.09 -5.56 26.85
CA TRP A 69 1.85 -6.74 26.45
C TRP A 69 0.97 -7.90 25.93
N PRO A 70 -0.16 -8.27 26.57
CA PRO A 70 -1.06 -9.29 26.04
C PRO A 70 -1.62 -8.95 24.65
N ARG A 71 -1.88 -7.68 24.35
CA ARG A 71 -2.36 -7.27 23.02
C ARG A 71 -1.28 -7.43 21.95
N LEU A 72 -0.03 -7.03 22.24
CA LEU A 72 1.10 -7.32 21.35
C LEU A 72 1.24 -8.82 21.12
N GLN A 73 1.16 -9.65 22.17
CA GLN A 73 1.23 -11.11 22.01
C GLN A 73 0.10 -11.67 21.15
N SER A 74 -1.13 -11.18 21.35
CA SER A 74 -2.28 -11.61 20.57
C SER A 74 -2.10 -11.26 19.09
N TYR A 75 -1.67 -10.03 18.80
CA TYR A 75 -1.35 -9.60 17.44
C TYR A 75 -0.30 -10.51 16.79
N LEU A 76 0.84 -10.74 17.45
CA LEU A 76 1.92 -11.56 16.88
C LEU A 76 1.48 -12.99 16.56
N ARG A 77 0.61 -13.57 17.40
CA ARG A 77 0.04 -14.90 17.18
C ARG A 77 -0.91 -14.94 15.97
N VAL A 78 -1.71 -13.91 15.77
CA VAL A 78 -2.61 -13.79 14.61
C VAL A 78 -1.82 -13.49 13.33
N ALA A 79 -0.79 -12.66 13.44
CA ALA A 79 0.03 -12.23 12.31
C ALA A 79 0.93 -13.34 11.74
N GLU A 80 1.42 -14.26 12.57
CA GLU A 80 2.35 -15.32 12.15
C GLU A 80 1.85 -16.15 10.95
N PRO A 81 0.64 -16.75 10.96
CA PRO A 81 0.15 -17.51 9.80
C PRO A 81 -0.19 -16.64 8.59
N LEU A 82 -0.38 -15.33 8.77
CA LEU A 82 -0.72 -14.37 7.71
C LEU A 82 0.52 -13.68 7.13
N ARG A 83 1.70 -13.84 7.73
CA ARG A 83 2.93 -13.22 7.29
C ARG A 83 3.34 -13.76 5.93
N ARG A 84 3.56 -12.89 4.95
CA ARG A 84 4.22 -13.22 3.68
C ARG A 84 5.33 -12.24 3.36
N ASP A 85 6.29 -12.71 2.58
CA ASP A 85 7.33 -11.90 1.98
C ASP A 85 7.30 -12.16 0.47
N PRO A 86 6.64 -11.31 -0.32
CA PRO A 86 6.58 -11.49 -1.76
C PRO A 86 7.86 -11.04 -2.48
N THR A 87 8.90 -10.65 -1.74
CA THR A 87 10.20 -10.21 -2.28
C THR A 87 11.28 -11.27 -2.19
N VAL A 88 10.97 -12.44 -1.61
CA VAL A 88 11.92 -13.56 -1.54
C VAL A 88 12.32 -14.05 -2.92
N THR A 89 13.56 -14.51 -3.03
CA THR A 89 14.02 -15.23 -4.21
C THR A 89 13.17 -16.50 -4.38
N VAL A 90 12.65 -16.68 -5.59
CA VAL A 90 11.77 -17.79 -5.94
C VAL A 90 12.58 -18.87 -6.64
N ASP A 91 12.26 -20.13 -6.37
CA ASP A 91 12.89 -21.28 -7.00
C ASP A 91 12.78 -21.23 -8.53
N ASP A 92 13.72 -21.89 -9.22
CA ASP A 92 13.74 -22.01 -10.69
C ASP A 92 12.65 -22.94 -11.27
N ASP A 93 11.69 -23.39 -10.44
CA ASP A 93 10.53 -24.13 -10.90
C ASP A 93 9.66 -23.28 -11.86
N PRO A 94 9.21 -23.81 -13.02
CA PRO A 94 8.45 -23.04 -13.99
C PRO A 94 7.17 -22.40 -13.45
N LEU A 95 6.44 -23.06 -12.55
CA LEU A 95 5.23 -22.50 -11.95
C LEU A 95 5.58 -21.33 -11.02
N ALA A 96 6.56 -21.55 -10.13
CA ALA A 96 7.03 -20.54 -9.19
C ALA A 96 7.55 -19.29 -9.92
N ARG A 97 8.36 -19.49 -10.96
CA ARG A 97 8.88 -18.42 -11.82
C ARG A 97 7.78 -17.71 -12.59
N PHE A 98 6.80 -18.43 -13.15
CA PHE A 98 5.66 -17.80 -13.83
C PHE A 98 4.88 -16.89 -12.87
N LEU A 99 4.48 -17.41 -11.70
CA LEU A 99 3.66 -16.65 -10.75
C LEU A 99 4.39 -15.45 -10.17
N SER A 100 5.70 -15.57 -9.89
CA SER A 100 6.51 -14.46 -9.38
C SER A 100 6.69 -13.34 -10.41
N LEU A 101 6.80 -13.68 -11.69
CA LEU A 101 6.90 -12.72 -12.77
C LEU A 101 5.56 -12.12 -13.15
N ALA A 102 4.47 -12.90 -13.09
CA ALA A 102 3.15 -12.47 -13.54
C ALA A 102 2.44 -11.54 -12.56
N CYS A 103 2.71 -11.66 -11.25
CA CYS A 103 1.97 -10.96 -10.20
C CYS A 103 2.69 -9.70 -9.72
N LEU A 104 1.92 -8.68 -9.34
CA LEU A 104 2.45 -7.58 -8.55
C LEU A 104 2.95 -8.10 -7.20
N THR A 105 4.18 -7.71 -6.85
CA THR A 105 4.78 -8.03 -5.55
C THR A 105 5.03 -6.78 -4.71
N TYR A 106 4.67 -5.59 -5.20
CA TYR A 106 4.98 -4.28 -4.62
C TYR A 106 6.49 -4.09 -4.35
N SER A 107 7.32 -4.75 -5.15
CA SER A 107 8.77 -4.59 -5.09
C SER A 107 9.23 -3.57 -6.12
N GLN A 108 10.48 -3.11 -5.98
CA GLN A 108 11.12 -2.21 -6.94
C GLN A 108 11.33 -2.84 -8.32
N ASP A 109 11.17 -4.16 -8.43
CA ASP A 109 11.32 -4.88 -9.70
C ASP A 109 10.02 -4.90 -10.52
N ASP A 110 8.86 -4.56 -9.92
CA ASP A 110 7.58 -4.54 -10.64
C ASP A 110 7.65 -3.66 -11.89
N GLY A 111 7.07 -4.15 -12.99
CA GLY A 111 6.98 -3.45 -14.25
C GLY A 111 6.78 -4.37 -15.46
N PRO A 112 6.55 -3.79 -16.65
CA PRO A 112 6.18 -4.52 -17.87
C PRO A 112 7.16 -5.63 -18.28
N ALA A 113 8.47 -5.45 -18.02
CA ALA A 113 9.49 -6.43 -18.35
C ALA A 113 9.26 -7.78 -17.63
N ARG A 114 8.82 -7.74 -16.36
CA ARG A 114 8.50 -8.97 -15.60
C ARG A 114 7.31 -9.70 -16.21
N TRP A 115 6.24 -8.99 -16.54
CA TRP A 115 5.03 -9.61 -17.10
C TRP A 115 5.28 -10.16 -18.50
N SER A 116 6.14 -9.51 -19.30
CA SER A 116 6.61 -10.05 -20.58
C SER A 116 7.37 -11.36 -20.39
N ALA A 117 8.30 -11.40 -19.42
CA ALA A 117 9.06 -12.61 -19.10
C ALA A 117 8.16 -13.74 -18.57
N ALA A 118 7.08 -13.42 -17.84
CA ALA A 118 6.06 -14.41 -17.46
C ALA A 118 5.39 -15.05 -18.70
N GLY A 119 5.12 -14.23 -19.73
CA GLY A 119 4.62 -14.71 -21.02
C GLY A 119 5.58 -15.66 -21.73
N ASP A 120 6.89 -15.46 -21.56
CA ASP A 120 7.90 -16.38 -22.09
C ASP A 120 7.89 -17.72 -21.39
N VAL A 121 7.83 -17.72 -20.04
CA VAL A 121 7.69 -18.95 -19.25
C VAL A 121 6.43 -19.72 -19.64
N LEU A 122 5.31 -19.04 -19.84
CA LEU A 122 4.05 -19.68 -20.24
C LEU A 122 4.12 -20.29 -21.65
N ARG A 123 4.90 -19.70 -22.57
CA ARG A 123 5.08 -20.25 -23.92
C ARG A 123 5.94 -21.52 -23.89
N GLU A 124 6.94 -21.56 -23.03
CA GLU A 124 7.77 -22.73 -22.78
C GLU A 124 7.01 -23.83 -22.04
N HIS A 125 6.09 -23.45 -21.15
CA HIS A 125 5.30 -24.33 -20.29
C HIS A 125 3.78 -24.08 -20.40
N PRO A 126 3.16 -24.37 -21.56
CA PRO A 126 1.73 -24.11 -21.79
C PRO A 126 0.81 -24.98 -20.93
N GLU A 127 1.32 -26.03 -20.29
CA GLU A 127 0.59 -26.93 -19.41
C GLU A 127 0.30 -26.34 -18.02
N LEU A 128 0.96 -25.25 -17.62
CA LEU A 128 0.86 -24.65 -16.28
C LEU A 128 -0.59 -24.43 -15.79
N PRO A 129 -1.50 -23.75 -16.54
CA PRO A 129 -2.88 -23.58 -16.09
C PRO A 129 -3.65 -24.89 -15.93
N VAL A 130 -3.29 -25.94 -16.66
CA VAL A 130 -3.93 -27.26 -16.51
C VAL A 130 -3.44 -27.97 -15.24
N ARG A 131 -2.21 -27.71 -14.81
CA ARG A 131 -1.57 -28.39 -13.66
C ARG A 131 -1.68 -27.63 -12.36
N SER A 132 -2.07 -26.35 -12.38
CA SER A 132 -2.04 -25.48 -11.21
C SER A 132 -3.22 -24.50 -11.20
N LEU A 133 -4.02 -24.56 -10.12
CA LEU A 133 -5.11 -23.63 -9.89
C LEU A 133 -4.62 -22.16 -9.78
N PRO A 134 -3.55 -21.83 -9.04
CA PRO A 134 -2.97 -20.48 -9.06
C PRO A 134 -2.60 -19.96 -10.45
N ALA A 135 -2.01 -20.81 -11.31
CA ALA A 135 -1.67 -20.41 -12.68
C ALA A 135 -2.91 -20.19 -13.55
N ALA A 136 -3.93 -21.06 -13.43
CA ALA A 136 -5.21 -20.89 -14.10
C ALA A 136 -5.89 -19.58 -13.68
N ALA A 137 -5.87 -19.26 -12.39
CA ALA A 137 -6.45 -18.05 -11.84
C ALA A 137 -5.72 -16.78 -12.31
N ALA A 138 -4.38 -16.78 -12.28
CA ALA A 138 -3.55 -15.66 -12.78
C ALA A 138 -3.78 -15.37 -14.28
N LEU A 139 -4.21 -16.36 -15.06
CA LEU A 139 -4.54 -16.22 -16.48
C LEU A 139 -6.02 -15.91 -16.75
N GLY A 140 -6.84 -15.80 -15.70
CA GLY A 140 -8.29 -15.69 -15.83
C GLY A 140 -8.89 -16.82 -16.68
N ASP A 141 -8.35 -18.03 -16.59
CA ASP A 141 -8.83 -19.19 -17.34
C ASP A 141 -9.96 -19.89 -16.57
N ALA A 142 -11.17 -19.35 -16.71
CA ALA A 142 -12.38 -19.87 -16.05
C ALA A 142 -12.63 -21.37 -16.32
N THR A 143 -12.22 -21.88 -17.49
CA THR A 143 -12.40 -23.30 -17.83
C THR A 143 -11.42 -24.18 -17.07
N ALA A 144 -10.13 -23.79 -17.02
CA ALA A 144 -9.14 -24.50 -16.24
C ALA A 144 -9.45 -24.43 -14.73
N VAL A 145 -9.83 -23.25 -14.22
CA VAL A 145 -10.25 -23.08 -12.81
C VAL A 145 -11.42 -23.98 -12.46
N ARG A 146 -12.45 -24.07 -13.31
CA ARG A 146 -13.59 -24.96 -13.07
C ARG A 146 -13.15 -26.42 -12.94
N ARG A 147 -12.30 -26.91 -13.86
CA ARG A 147 -11.78 -28.29 -13.78
C ARG A 147 -11.04 -28.55 -12.48
N HIS A 148 -10.18 -27.62 -12.06
CA HIS A 148 -9.50 -27.73 -10.77
C HIS A 148 -10.51 -27.80 -9.61
N LEU A 149 -11.51 -26.93 -9.58
CA LEU A 149 -12.52 -26.94 -8.52
C LEU A 149 -13.39 -28.21 -8.51
N ASP A 150 -13.68 -28.78 -9.69
CA ASP A 150 -14.43 -30.04 -9.81
C ASP A 150 -13.60 -31.25 -9.31
N ASP A 151 -12.28 -31.22 -9.51
CA ASP A 151 -11.36 -32.32 -9.23
C ASP A 151 -10.73 -32.27 -7.81
N HIS A 152 -10.86 -31.17 -7.06
CA HIS A 152 -10.11 -30.95 -5.80
C HIS A 152 -10.96 -30.88 -4.53
N ALA A 153 -10.49 -31.56 -3.48
CA ALA A 153 -11.07 -31.48 -2.11
C ALA A 153 -10.61 -30.23 -1.31
N GLY A 154 -9.58 -29.51 -1.77
CA GLY A 154 -8.94 -28.39 -1.06
C GLY A 154 -9.71 -27.06 -1.06
N GLY A 155 -10.72 -26.93 -1.92
CA GLY A 155 -11.56 -25.72 -2.03
C GLY A 155 -10.85 -24.53 -2.65
N ALA A 156 -11.59 -23.43 -2.88
CA ALA A 156 -11.07 -22.25 -3.57
C ALA A 156 -10.11 -21.37 -2.74
N ASP A 157 -10.01 -21.63 -1.44
CA ASP A 157 -9.14 -20.91 -0.49
C ASP A 157 -7.79 -21.61 -0.23
N GLU A 158 -7.51 -22.70 -0.93
CA GLU A 158 -6.21 -23.35 -0.83
C GLU A 158 -5.09 -22.36 -1.20
N GLN A 159 -4.07 -22.28 -0.33
CA GLN A 159 -2.91 -21.44 -0.53
C GLN A 159 -1.84 -22.21 -1.29
N GLY A 160 -1.30 -21.61 -2.33
CA GLY A 160 -0.26 -22.22 -3.16
C GLY A 160 0.64 -21.18 -3.81
N GLY A 161 1.45 -21.67 -4.76
CA GLY A 161 2.44 -20.84 -5.45
C GLY A 161 3.60 -20.40 -4.55
N PRO A 162 4.51 -19.58 -5.08
CA PRO A 162 5.75 -19.21 -4.38
C PRO A 162 5.51 -18.32 -3.16
N PHE A 163 4.34 -17.67 -3.08
CA PHE A 163 4.01 -16.72 -2.01
C PHE A 163 2.93 -17.25 -1.05
N GLY A 164 2.49 -18.51 -1.19
CA GLY A 164 1.44 -19.08 -0.34
C GLY A 164 0.16 -18.24 -0.35
N TRP A 165 -0.29 -17.85 -1.54
CA TRP A 165 -1.48 -17.04 -1.79
C TRP A 165 -2.63 -17.90 -2.30
N THR A 166 -3.88 -17.44 -2.12
CA THR A 166 -5.05 -18.13 -2.68
C THR A 166 -5.15 -17.90 -4.19
N ALA A 167 -5.97 -18.70 -4.87
CA ALA A 167 -6.23 -18.54 -6.30
C ALA A 167 -6.83 -17.17 -6.64
N LEU A 168 -7.79 -16.69 -5.83
CA LEU A 168 -8.41 -15.37 -6.01
C LEU A 168 -7.39 -14.23 -5.88
N PHE A 169 -6.43 -14.38 -4.97
CA PHE A 169 -5.36 -13.41 -4.78
C PHE A 169 -4.41 -13.37 -5.99
N HIS A 170 -4.02 -14.53 -6.56
CA HIS A 170 -3.22 -14.60 -7.79
C HIS A 170 -3.94 -13.97 -8.99
N LEU A 171 -5.24 -14.19 -9.13
CA LEU A 171 -6.05 -13.56 -10.17
C LEU A 171 -5.97 -12.03 -10.09
N ALA A 172 -6.16 -11.46 -8.89
CA ALA A 172 -6.12 -10.02 -8.71
C ALA A 172 -4.70 -9.44 -8.83
N ALA A 173 -3.67 -10.21 -8.43
CA ALA A 173 -2.28 -9.78 -8.48
C ALA A 173 -1.70 -9.76 -9.90
N ALA A 174 -2.19 -10.63 -10.79
CA ALA A 174 -1.62 -10.82 -12.11
C ALA A 174 -1.73 -9.57 -13.00
N ARG A 175 -0.68 -9.32 -13.79
CA ARG A 175 -0.58 -8.26 -14.81
C ARG A 175 -0.20 -8.81 -16.19
N VAL A 176 -0.38 -10.11 -16.38
CA VAL A 176 -0.36 -10.77 -17.68
C VAL A 176 -1.74 -10.68 -18.34
N PRO A 177 -1.85 -10.81 -19.68
CA PRO A 177 -3.13 -10.88 -20.35
C PRO A 177 -4.01 -12.02 -19.79
N GLN A 178 -5.20 -11.67 -19.32
CA GLN A 178 -6.18 -12.63 -18.81
C GLN A 178 -7.30 -12.87 -19.82
N ARG A 179 -7.85 -14.09 -19.83
CA ARG A 179 -8.94 -14.46 -20.74
C ARG A 179 -10.29 -13.93 -20.26
N ASP A 180 -10.69 -14.30 -19.05
CA ASP A 180 -11.93 -13.88 -18.42
C ASP A 180 -11.76 -13.73 -16.89
N PRO A 181 -11.13 -12.63 -16.42
CA PRO A 181 -10.91 -12.38 -14.99
C PRO A 181 -12.21 -12.41 -14.18
N VAL A 182 -13.28 -11.80 -14.69
CA VAL A 182 -14.51 -11.60 -13.92
C VAL A 182 -15.27 -12.91 -13.76
N ALA A 183 -15.39 -13.73 -14.81
CA ALA A 183 -16.01 -15.05 -14.68
C ALA A 183 -15.15 -15.98 -13.81
N THR A 184 -13.82 -15.89 -13.91
CA THR A 184 -12.92 -16.69 -13.08
C THR A 184 -13.04 -16.34 -11.60
N ALA A 185 -13.04 -15.04 -11.27
CA ALA A 185 -13.26 -14.58 -9.90
C ALA A 185 -14.63 -15.02 -9.37
N ARG A 186 -15.69 -14.93 -10.20
CA ARG A 186 -17.02 -15.41 -9.84
C ARG A 186 -17.02 -16.90 -9.50
N LEU A 187 -16.38 -17.74 -10.30
CA LEU A 187 -16.26 -19.17 -10.03
C LEU A 187 -15.54 -19.46 -8.72
N LEU A 188 -14.43 -18.76 -8.44
CA LEU A 188 -13.69 -18.92 -7.19
C LEU A 188 -14.54 -18.52 -5.98
N LEU A 189 -15.24 -17.38 -6.07
CA LEU A 189 -16.12 -16.88 -5.01
C LEU A 189 -17.35 -17.78 -4.81
N ASP A 190 -17.94 -18.30 -5.89
CA ASP A 190 -19.06 -19.26 -5.83
C ASP A 190 -18.61 -20.60 -5.21
N ALA A 191 -17.33 -20.97 -5.39
CA ALA A 191 -16.68 -22.11 -4.75
C ALA A 191 -16.14 -21.81 -3.32
N GLY A 192 -16.47 -20.64 -2.77
CA GLY A 192 -16.23 -20.30 -1.37
C GLY A 192 -14.92 -19.56 -1.08
N ALA A 193 -14.24 -19.01 -2.09
CA ALA A 193 -13.06 -18.17 -1.85
C ALA A 193 -13.41 -16.95 -0.97
N ASP A 194 -12.56 -16.62 0.00
CA ASP A 194 -12.74 -15.45 0.86
C ASP A 194 -12.50 -14.15 0.06
N PRO A 195 -13.51 -13.28 -0.16
CA PRO A 195 -13.32 -12.00 -0.83
C PRO A 195 -12.43 -11.03 -0.03
N ASN A 196 -12.17 -11.32 1.25
CA ASN A 196 -11.26 -10.60 2.12
C ASN A 196 -9.90 -11.31 2.28
N ALA A 197 -9.59 -12.28 1.42
CA ALA A 197 -8.29 -12.96 1.42
C ALA A 197 -7.16 -11.93 1.32
N GLY A 198 -6.07 -12.19 2.04
CA GLY A 198 -4.94 -11.27 2.11
C GLY A 198 -3.85 -11.74 3.04
N TYR A 199 -2.79 -10.95 3.12
CA TYR A 199 -1.61 -11.25 3.92
C TYR A 199 -1.06 -10.00 4.63
N LEU A 200 -0.16 -10.24 5.59
CA LEU A 200 0.59 -9.20 6.28
C LEU A 200 2.03 -9.16 5.78
N TRP A 201 2.42 -8.04 5.18
CA TRP A 201 3.77 -7.84 4.66
C TRP A 201 4.79 -7.94 5.79
N LEU A 202 5.63 -8.99 5.79
CA LEU A 202 6.62 -9.24 6.85
C LEU A 202 6.02 -9.21 8.27
N GLY A 203 4.72 -9.51 8.42
CA GLY A 203 4.00 -9.48 9.69
C GLY A 203 3.72 -8.07 10.23
N LEU A 204 3.80 -7.05 9.38
CA LEU A 204 3.38 -5.67 9.66
C LEU A 204 1.85 -5.53 9.60
N PRO A 205 1.27 -4.52 10.28
CA PRO A 205 -0.16 -4.55 10.61
C PRO A 205 -1.09 -4.24 9.44
N THR A 206 -0.61 -3.61 8.37
CA THR A 206 -1.46 -3.26 7.22
C THR A 206 -1.63 -4.47 6.30
N PRO A 207 -2.86 -4.99 6.13
CA PRO A 207 -3.11 -6.11 5.24
C PRO A 207 -3.06 -5.68 3.77
N PHE A 208 -2.47 -6.54 2.95
CA PHE A 208 -2.65 -6.52 1.50
C PHE A 208 -3.77 -7.50 1.17
N THR A 209 -4.90 -7.00 0.67
CA THR A 209 -6.08 -7.81 0.34
C THR A 209 -6.24 -8.00 -1.17
N VAL A 210 -7.20 -8.83 -1.56
CA VAL A 210 -7.60 -8.94 -2.98
C VAL A 210 -8.01 -7.56 -3.54
N LEU A 211 -8.72 -6.72 -2.78
CA LEU A 211 -9.08 -5.36 -3.21
C LEU A 211 -7.86 -4.49 -3.43
N THR A 212 -6.86 -4.57 -2.54
CA THR A 212 -5.57 -3.88 -2.72
C THR A 212 -4.99 -4.15 -4.10
N LEU A 213 -4.98 -5.42 -4.51
CA LEU A 213 -4.43 -5.84 -5.81
C LEU A 213 -5.29 -5.47 -7.01
N CYS A 214 -6.62 -5.49 -6.86
CA CYS A 214 -7.53 -4.99 -7.91
C CYS A 214 -7.26 -3.52 -8.21
N PHE A 215 -7.20 -2.69 -7.16
CA PHE A 215 -6.95 -1.26 -7.31
C PHE A 215 -5.51 -0.93 -7.71
N GLY A 216 -4.55 -1.79 -7.38
CA GLY A 216 -3.15 -1.63 -7.75
C GLY A 216 -2.56 -0.29 -7.28
N GLU A 217 -1.58 0.18 -8.03
CA GLU A 217 -0.74 1.37 -7.79
C GLU A 217 -0.07 1.37 -6.43
N GLY A 218 0.69 2.40 -6.14
CA GLY A 218 1.50 2.50 -4.96
C GLY A 218 2.56 3.55 -5.16
N GLU A 219 3.63 3.47 -4.37
CA GLU A 219 4.76 4.40 -4.47
C GLU A 219 5.44 4.33 -5.84
N ALA A 220 5.39 3.18 -6.53
CA ALA A 220 6.00 3.02 -7.85
C ALA A 220 5.13 3.53 -9.02
N GLY A 221 3.95 4.07 -8.74
CA GLY A 221 3.08 4.69 -9.72
C GLY A 221 2.37 3.71 -10.68
N PRO A 222 1.52 4.23 -11.59
CA PRO A 222 0.62 3.44 -12.40
C PRO A 222 1.30 2.67 -13.54
N GLY A 223 2.51 3.05 -13.99
CA GLY A 223 3.22 2.31 -15.04
C GLY A 223 3.93 1.06 -14.51
N ARG A 224 4.42 1.10 -13.27
CA ARG A 224 5.12 -0.03 -12.63
C ARG A 224 4.18 -0.95 -11.87
N GLN A 225 3.21 -0.37 -11.18
CA GLN A 225 2.23 -1.09 -10.37
C GLN A 225 0.82 -0.76 -10.88
N PRO A 226 0.45 -1.03 -12.14
CA PRO A 226 -0.86 -0.65 -12.68
C PRO A 226 -2.01 -1.28 -11.89
N ARG A 227 -3.20 -0.69 -12.01
CA ARG A 227 -4.45 -1.35 -11.58
C ARG A 227 -4.64 -2.66 -12.34
N HIS A 228 -5.46 -3.55 -11.80
CA HIS A 228 -5.88 -4.72 -12.57
C HIS A 228 -6.67 -4.25 -13.82
N PRO A 229 -6.50 -4.86 -15.01
CA PRO A 229 -7.19 -4.41 -16.23
C PRO A 229 -8.73 -4.41 -16.13
N ALA A 230 -9.29 -5.31 -15.33
CA ALA A 230 -10.72 -5.37 -14.96
C ALA A 230 -10.98 -4.87 -13.53
N CYS A 231 -10.28 -3.81 -13.11
CA CYS A 231 -10.30 -3.29 -11.74
C CYS A 231 -11.72 -3.02 -11.24
N ASP A 232 -12.51 -2.26 -11.99
CA ASP A 232 -13.82 -1.79 -11.55
C ASP A 232 -14.81 -2.96 -11.41
N GLU A 233 -14.83 -3.89 -12.38
CA GLU A 233 -15.70 -5.06 -12.36
C GLU A 233 -15.31 -6.05 -11.26
N LEU A 234 -14.01 -6.28 -11.04
CA LEU A 234 -13.55 -7.15 -9.96
C LEU A 234 -13.80 -6.54 -8.58
N ALA A 235 -13.51 -5.25 -8.39
CA ALA A 235 -13.75 -4.56 -7.13
C ALA A 235 -15.26 -4.57 -6.80
N GLY A 236 -16.11 -4.24 -7.78
CA GLY A 236 -17.56 -4.33 -7.63
C GLY A 236 -18.03 -5.73 -7.25
N LEU A 237 -17.55 -6.76 -7.95
CA LEU A 237 -17.87 -8.16 -7.64
C LEU A 237 -17.42 -8.54 -6.22
N LEU A 238 -16.21 -8.18 -5.81
CA LEU A 238 -15.69 -8.49 -4.48
C LEU A 238 -16.53 -7.84 -3.37
N LEU A 239 -16.90 -6.57 -3.55
CA LEU A 239 -17.75 -5.83 -2.61
C LEU A 239 -19.15 -6.45 -2.53
N ASP A 240 -19.76 -6.81 -3.67
CA ASP A 240 -21.04 -7.54 -3.73
C ASP A 240 -20.98 -8.90 -3.02
N ARG A 241 -19.79 -9.52 -2.96
CA ARG A 241 -19.55 -10.78 -2.26
C ARG A 241 -19.09 -10.61 -0.82
N GLY A 242 -19.00 -9.38 -0.31
CA GLY A 242 -18.70 -9.09 1.09
C GLY A 242 -17.23 -8.78 1.40
N ALA A 243 -16.45 -8.34 0.40
CA ALA A 243 -15.19 -7.65 0.67
C ALA A 243 -15.46 -6.37 1.48
N ASP A 244 -14.61 -6.10 2.47
CA ASP A 244 -14.71 -4.89 3.27
C ASP A 244 -14.21 -3.67 2.47
N PRO A 245 -15.02 -2.60 2.32
CA PRO A 245 -14.59 -1.39 1.63
C PRO A 245 -13.51 -0.60 2.39
N ASN A 246 -13.25 -0.91 3.66
CA ASN A 246 -12.25 -0.23 4.48
C ASN A 246 -10.83 -0.81 4.30
N ASP A 247 -10.35 -0.79 3.06
CA ASP A 247 -9.01 -1.29 2.71
C ASP A 247 -7.93 -0.20 2.86
N ALA A 248 -7.21 -0.22 3.99
CA ALA A 248 -6.19 0.78 4.30
C ALA A 248 -5.05 0.82 3.27
N GLN A 249 -4.66 -0.31 2.71
CA GLN A 249 -3.55 -0.38 1.76
C GLN A 249 -3.96 0.18 0.39
N THR A 250 -5.20 -0.06 -0.08
CA THR A 250 -5.76 0.59 -1.26
C THR A 250 -5.75 2.12 -1.08
N LEU A 251 -6.24 2.62 0.05
CA LEU A 251 -6.29 4.05 0.32
C LEU A 251 -4.90 4.67 0.36
N TYR A 252 -3.92 3.96 0.91
CA TYR A 252 -2.52 4.39 0.87
C TYR A 252 -1.97 4.40 -0.55
N ASN A 253 -2.11 3.29 -1.28
CA ASN A 253 -1.55 3.13 -2.62
C ASN A 253 -2.09 4.17 -3.61
N ARG A 254 -3.35 4.58 -3.43
CA ARG A 254 -4.08 5.43 -4.38
C ARG A 254 -4.17 6.89 -3.97
N MET A 255 -3.62 7.28 -2.81
CA MET A 255 -3.67 8.68 -2.39
C MET A 255 -2.67 9.56 -3.13
N PHE A 256 -1.58 9.01 -3.69
CA PHE A 256 -0.48 9.81 -4.27
C PHE A 256 -0.86 10.59 -5.54
N ALA A 257 -1.75 10.03 -6.37
CA ALA A 257 -2.21 10.66 -7.61
C ALA A 257 -3.59 11.32 -7.43
N ARG A 258 -3.98 12.18 -8.38
CA ARG A 258 -5.30 12.86 -8.38
C ARG A 258 -6.48 11.93 -8.71
N ASP A 259 -6.23 10.73 -9.22
CA ASP A 259 -7.29 9.80 -9.60
C ASP A 259 -8.04 9.23 -8.37
N ASP A 260 -9.36 9.48 -8.34
CA ASP A 260 -10.27 9.06 -7.27
C ASP A 260 -11.16 7.85 -7.63
N GLY A 261 -10.80 7.07 -8.66
CA GLY A 261 -11.60 5.91 -9.09
C GLY A 261 -11.88 4.94 -7.96
N HIS A 262 -10.88 4.68 -7.10
CA HIS A 262 -11.02 3.82 -5.93
C HIS A 262 -12.03 4.37 -4.91
N LEU A 263 -12.01 5.68 -4.62
CA LEU A 263 -12.97 6.30 -3.71
C LEU A 263 -14.40 6.25 -4.27
N ARG A 264 -14.56 6.45 -5.58
CA ARG A 264 -15.89 6.38 -6.23
C ARG A 264 -16.54 5.00 -6.14
N ILE A 265 -15.74 3.93 -6.01
CA ILE A 265 -16.23 2.57 -5.80
C ILE A 265 -16.43 2.27 -4.31
N LEU A 266 -15.46 2.64 -3.46
CA LEU A 266 -15.47 2.26 -2.04
C LEU A 266 -16.44 3.09 -1.18
N LEU A 267 -16.65 4.37 -1.51
CA LEU A 267 -17.56 5.26 -0.76
C LEU A 267 -19.03 4.79 -0.79
N PRO A 268 -19.63 4.46 -1.97
CA PRO A 268 -20.96 3.84 -2.01
C PRO A 268 -21.05 2.53 -1.23
N ALA A 269 -19.97 1.74 -1.21
CA ALA A 269 -19.91 0.46 -0.53
C ALA A 269 -19.76 0.57 1.00
N GLY A 270 -19.50 1.78 1.53
CA GLY A 270 -19.47 2.04 2.97
C GLY A 270 -18.08 2.34 3.55
N LEU A 271 -17.10 2.72 2.73
CA LEU A 271 -15.81 3.22 3.20
C LEU A 271 -15.99 4.31 4.28
N GLY A 272 -15.19 4.21 5.34
CA GLY A 272 -15.21 5.12 6.48
C GLY A 272 -16.29 4.84 7.51
N ARG A 273 -17.06 3.76 7.33
CA ARG A 273 -18.19 3.38 8.19
C ARG A 273 -18.05 1.93 8.66
N GLY A 274 -18.86 1.56 9.65
CA GLY A 274 -18.89 0.20 10.19
C GLY A 274 -17.82 -0.07 11.24
N ASP A 275 -17.56 -1.35 11.50
CA ASP A 275 -16.65 -1.85 12.54
C ASP A 275 -15.22 -2.12 12.03
N GLY A 276 -14.92 -1.79 10.76
CA GLY A 276 -13.64 -2.10 10.09
C GLY A 276 -13.51 -3.56 9.63
N GLY A 277 -14.61 -4.32 9.63
CA GLY A 277 -14.70 -5.59 8.94
C GLY A 277 -13.79 -6.71 9.48
N PRO A 278 -13.55 -7.76 8.67
CA PRO A 278 -12.85 -8.96 9.11
C PRO A 278 -11.43 -8.69 9.61
N TRP A 279 -10.72 -7.76 8.98
CA TRP A 279 -9.34 -7.44 9.34
C TRP A 279 -9.25 -6.66 10.65
N GLN A 280 -10.15 -5.69 10.90
CA GLN A 280 -10.22 -5.03 12.21
C GLN A 280 -10.56 -6.03 13.33
N ARG A 281 -11.46 -6.98 13.08
CA ARG A 281 -11.78 -8.04 14.05
C ARG A 281 -10.58 -8.96 14.33
N ARG A 282 -9.76 -9.25 13.31
CA ARG A 282 -8.55 -10.09 13.45
C ARG A 282 -7.41 -9.37 14.18
N LEU A 283 -7.15 -8.11 13.84
CA LEU A 283 -5.93 -7.39 14.26
C LEU A 283 -6.15 -6.34 15.36
N GLY A 284 -7.39 -5.92 15.58
CA GLY A 284 -7.77 -5.00 16.65
C GLY A 284 -7.02 -3.67 16.58
N GLU A 285 -6.44 -3.24 17.71
CA GLU A 285 -5.77 -1.93 17.86
C GLU A 285 -4.52 -1.74 16.99
N ALA A 286 -4.07 -2.78 16.29
CA ALA A 286 -2.98 -2.65 15.33
C ALA A 286 -3.39 -1.91 14.06
N LEU A 287 -4.70 -1.89 13.76
CA LEU A 287 -5.29 -1.21 12.62
C LEU A 287 -5.98 0.08 13.03
N GLU A 288 -6.04 1.01 12.07
CA GLU A 288 -6.81 2.23 12.18
C GLU A 288 -8.29 1.97 12.04
N SER A 289 -9.09 2.78 12.72
CA SER A 289 -10.53 2.78 12.51
C SER A 289 -10.89 3.29 11.12
N PRO A 290 -12.06 2.89 10.56
CA PRO A 290 -12.58 3.45 9.31
C PRO A 290 -12.58 4.99 9.27
N ALA A 291 -12.89 5.65 10.39
CA ALA A 291 -12.88 7.10 10.49
C ALA A 291 -11.47 7.69 10.35
N GLU A 292 -10.46 7.07 10.98
CA GLU A 292 -9.05 7.48 10.86
C GLU A 292 -8.52 7.26 9.43
N MET A 293 -8.98 6.20 8.74
CA MET A 293 -8.63 5.95 7.34
C MET A 293 -9.10 7.10 6.44
N VAL A 294 -10.37 7.49 6.52
CA VAL A 294 -10.91 8.58 5.71
C VAL A 294 -10.35 9.93 6.14
N GLN A 295 -10.14 10.16 7.43
CA GLN A 295 -9.53 11.41 7.90
C GLN A 295 -8.14 11.62 7.27
N ARG A 296 -7.36 10.56 7.08
CA ARG A 296 -6.07 10.67 6.39
C ARG A 296 -6.19 10.97 4.91
N GLN A 297 -7.21 10.43 4.23
CA GLN A 297 -7.48 10.82 2.85
C GLN A 297 -7.83 12.31 2.75
N VAL A 298 -8.64 12.81 3.68
CA VAL A 298 -8.97 14.24 3.79
C VAL A 298 -7.71 15.08 4.04
N ASP A 299 -6.87 14.69 5.01
CA ASP A 299 -5.67 15.43 5.37
C ASP A 299 -4.67 15.45 4.21
N TRP A 300 -4.43 14.30 3.58
CA TRP A 300 -3.57 14.18 2.42
C TRP A 300 -4.06 15.05 1.25
N ALA A 301 -5.36 14.95 0.92
CA ALA A 301 -5.98 15.73 -0.15
C ALA A 301 -5.87 17.23 0.09
N ARG A 302 -6.11 17.67 1.34
CA ARG A 302 -5.99 19.08 1.74
C ARG A 302 -4.57 19.59 1.60
N ASP A 303 -3.61 18.83 2.13
CA ASP A 303 -2.20 19.21 2.14
C ASP A 303 -1.60 19.22 0.72
N ARG A 304 -2.27 18.62 -0.26
CA ARG A 304 -1.83 18.54 -1.67
C ARG A 304 -2.77 19.25 -2.65
N GLY A 305 -3.80 19.92 -2.15
CA GLY A 305 -4.74 20.69 -2.96
C GLY A 305 -5.63 19.86 -3.88
N PHE A 306 -5.89 18.58 -3.59
CA PHE A 306 -6.80 17.73 -4.35
C PHE A 306 -8.26 18.09 -4.06
N THR A 307 -8.72 19.21 -4.62
CA THR A 307 -10.06 19.79 -4.38
C THR A 307 -11.17 18.82 -4.76
N ASP A 308 -11.06 18.13 -5.88
CA ASP A 308 -12.09 17.20 -6.36
C ASP A 308 -12.26 16.02 -5.39
N ARG A 309 -11.15 15.54 -4.81
CA ARG A 309 -11.18 14.52 -3.76
C ARG A 309 -11.85 15.05 -2.50
N LEU A 310 -11.57 16.29 -2.10
CA LEU A 310 -12.22 16.91 -0.94
C LEU A 310 -13.72 17.08 -1.17
N ASP A 311 -14.14 17.51 -2.35
CA ASP A 311 -15.55 17.65 -2.72
C ASP A 311 -16.24 16.28 -2.74
N LEU A 312 -15.59 15.26 -3.29
CA LEU A 312 -16.06 13.88 -3.25
C LEU A 312 -16.25 13.41 -1.81
N LEU A 313 -15.24 13.54 -0.94
CA LEU A 313 -15.34 13.12 0.47
C LEU A 313 -16.41 13.92 1.23
N ALA A 314 -16.53 15.23 0.98
CA ALA A 314 -17.56 16.07 1.58
C ALA A 314 -18.98 15.64 1.17
N SER A 315 -19.17 15.20 -0.08
CA SER A 315 -20.46 14.70 -0.57
C SER A 315 -20.95 13.45 0.17
N TYR A 316 -20.05 12.69 0.79
CA TYR A 316 -20.36 11.54 1.65
C TYR A 316 -20.45 11.89 3.15
N GLY A 317 -20.39 13.18 3.49
CA GLY A 317 -20.55 13.69 4.86
C GLY A 317 -19.26 13.68 5.69
N PHE A 318 -18.09 13.48 5.07
CA PHE A 318 -16.82 13.58 5.78
C PHE A 318 -16.43 15.05 5.98
N THR A 319 -15.91 15.36 7.16
CA THR A 319 -15.51 16.73 7.49
C THR A 319 -14.20 17.07 6.79
N THR A 320 -14.25 18.01 5.85
CA THR A 320 -13.08 18.49 5.09
C THR A 320 -12.56 19.85 5.55
N GLY A 321 -13.25 20.51 6.48
CA GLY A 321 -12.81 21.76 7.11
C GLY A 321 -11.49 21.62 7.88
N ARG A 322 -10.86 22.74 8.26
CA ARG A 322 -9.59 22.74 9.02
C ARG A 322 -9.72 21.85 10.28
N PRO A 323 -8.75 20.96 10.57
CA PRO A 323 -8.79 20.21 11.82
C PRO A 323 -8.68 21.16 13.02
N ALA A 324 -9.53 20.97 14.01
CA ALA A 324 -9.30 21.54 15.35
C ALA A 324 -8.03 20.89 15.91
N SER A 325 -6.89 21.59 15.86
CA SER A 325 -5.62 21.30 16.57
C SER A 325 -5.16 19.83 16.70
N SER A 326 -5.60 18.90 15.84
CA SER A 326 -5.32 17.47 16.01
C SER A 326 -3.89 17.14 15.57
N PRO A 327 -3.07 16.50 16.41
CA PRO A 327 -1.73 16.08 16.04
C PRO A 327 -1.78 14.89 15.08
N SER A 328 -1.88 15.16 13.77
CA SER A 328 -1.45 14.18 12.77
C SER A 328 0.08 14.00 12.90
N PRO A 329 0.60 12.77 12.93
CA PRO A 329 2.04 12.51 12.85
C PRO A 329 2.66 12.94 11.51
N TRP A 330 1.83 13.29 10.52
CA TRP A 330 2.20 13.77 9.20
C TRP A 330 1.85 15.26 9.01
N ARG A 331 1.78 16.04 10.11
CA ARG A 331 1.73 17.50 10.00
C ARG A 331 2.90 17.93 9.11
N ALA A 332 2.58 18.79 8.13
CA ALA A 332 3.54 19.53 7.32
C ALA A 332 4.80 19.81 8.13
N ASN A 333 5.88 19.13 7.77
CA ASN A 333 7.17 19.33 8.38
C ASN A 333 7.60 20.77 8.04
N PRO A 334 8.06 21.60 9.00
CA PRO A 334 8.57 22.94 8.68
C PRO A 334 9.79 22.94 7.75
N SER A 335 10.41 21.77 7.53
CA SER A 335 11.45 21.51 6.53
C SER A 335 10.93 20.82 5.25
N GLU A 336 9.62 20.62 5.11
CA GLU A 336 9.00 20.24 3.84
C GLU A 336 8.86 21.49 2.95
N PRO A 337 9.53 21.51 1.79
CA PRO A 337 9.42 22.61 0.83
C PRO A 337 7.99 22.76 0.29
N PRO A 338 7.53 23.98 -0.01
CA PRO A 338 6.16 24.25 -0.43
C PRO A 338 5.90 23.77 -1.86
N ILE A 339 5.64 22.47 -1.99
CA ILE A 339 4.68 21.91 -2.97
C ILE A 339 3.28 21.76 -2.34
N ALA A 340 3.17 21.93 -1.01
CA ALA A 340 1.92 21.78 -0.25
C ALA A 340 0.84 22.85 -0.57
N SER A 341 1.08 23.73 -1.54
CA SER A 341 0.10 24.67 -2.09
C SER A 341 -0.07 24.60 -3.61
N ALA A 342 0.66 23.72 -4.32
CA ALA A 342 0.56 23.58 -5.77
C ALA A 342 0.66 22.08 -6.13
N GLY A 343 -0.48 21.40 -6.28
CA GLY A 343 -0.55 20.00 -6.73
C GLY A 343 -1.67 19.78 -7.74
N THR A 344 -2.17 20.87 -8.32
CA THR A 344 -3.22 20.89 -9.33
C THR A 344 -2.86 21.91 -10.41
N PRO A 345 -3.39 21.75 -11.63
CA PRO A 345 -3.27 22.76 -12.68
C PRO A 345 -3.62 24.18 -12.23
N ALA A 346 -4.70 24.34 -11.45
CA ALA A 346 -5.11 25.63 -10.92
C ALA A 346 -4.09 26.23 -9.94
N GLY A 347 -3.53 25.41 -9.04
CA GLY A 347 -2.49 25.82 -8.11
C GLY A 347 -1.20 26.25 -8.82
N VAL A 348 -0.79 25.50 -9.86
CA VAL A 348 0.37 25.86 -10.69
C VAL A 348 0.17 27.20 -11.38
N ARG A 349 -1.00 27.42 -12.02
CA ARG A 349 -1.30 28.70 -12.67
C ARG A 349 -1.31 29.87 -11.68
N ALA A 350 -1.84 29.67 -10.47
CA ALA A 350 -1.85 30.69 -9.43
C ALA A 350 -0.43 31.01 -8.92
N LEU A 351 0.39 29.99 -8.68
CA LEU A 351 1.78 30.15 -8.27
C LEU A 351 2.59 30.91 -9.33
N ALA A 352 2.44 30.52 -10.60
CA ALA A 352 3.08 31.20 -11.72
C ALA A 352 2.64 32.67 -11.85
N ALA A 353 1.34 32.95 -11.72
CA ALA A 353 0.80 34.32 -11.75
C ALA A 353 1.33 35.18 -10.59
N ALA A 354 1.67 34.58 -9.46
CA ALA A 354 2.30 35.24 -8.32
C ALA A 354 3.83 35.38 -8.45
N GLY A 355 4.44 34.88 -9.53
CA GLY A 355 5.88 34.88 -9.75
C GLY A 355 6.65 33.86 -8.90
N GLY A 356 5.98 32.78 -8.46
CA GLY A 356 6.61 31.70 -7.71
C GLY A 356 7.52 30.82 -8.58
N ASP A 357 8.47 30.16 -7.92
CA ASP A 357 9.43 29.25 -8.54
C ASP A 357 8.81 27.86 -8.77
N LEU A 358 8.61 27.48 -10.04
CA LEU A 358 8.08 26.16 -10.42
C LEU A 358 9.15 25.06 -10.43
N ASP A 359 10.43 25.45 -10.39
CA ASP A 359 11.58 24.55 -10.41
C ASP A 359 12.18 24.38 -9.01
N ALA A 360 11.48 24.87 -7.97
CA ALA A 360 11.91 24.76 -6.59
C ALA A 360 12.21 23.30 -6.23
N ASP A 361 13.33 23.10 -5.52
CA ASP A 361 13.70 21.79 -5.00
C ASP A 361 12.75 21.40 -3.86
N VAL A 362 12.03 20.30 -4.08
CA VAL A 362 11.08 19.73 -3.15
C VAL A 362 11.58 18.37 -2.69
N GLY A 363 12.51 18.36 -1.73
CA GLY A 363 13.06 17.12 -1.20
C GLY A 363 13.93 16.38 -2.23
N GLY A 364 14.68 17.12 -3.03
CA GLY A 364 15.54 16.59 -4.09
C GLY A 364 14.92 16.56 -5.49
N HIS A 365 13.63 16.90 -5.63
CA HIS A 365 12.85 16.75 -6.87
C HIS A 365 12.04 18.00 -7.20
N THR A 366 11.73 18.27 -8.47
CA THR A 366 10.78 19.35 -8.84
C THR A 366 9.35 18.84 -8.96
N MET A 367 8.38 19.76 -9.01
CA MET A 367 6.97 19.42 -9.30
C MET A 367 6.82 18.59 -10.58
N LEU A 368 7.61 18.90 -11.60
CA LEU A 368 7.57 18.22 -12.89
C LEU A 368 8.09 16.78 -12.81
N HIS A 369 9.05 16.49 -11.94
CA HIS A 369 9.50 15.11 -11.66
C HIS A 369 8.36 14.26 -11.08
N HIS A 370 7.65 14.80 -10.08
CA HIS A 370 6.51 14.10 -9.47
C HIS A 370 5.37 13.87 -10.46
N ALA A 371 4.98 14.91 -11.22
CA ALA A 371 3.93 14.79 -12.23
C ALA A 371 4.30 13.77 -13.33
N ALA A 372 5.57 13.76 -13.75
CA ALA A 372 6.11 12.81 -14.71
C ALA A 372 6.04 11.36 -14.21
N TRP A 373 6.48 11.10 -12.97
CA TRP A 373 6.47 9.76 -12.34
C TRP A 373 5.08 9.14 -12.26
N PHE A 374 4.10 9.92 -11.79
CA PHE A 374 2.72 9.45 -11.64
C PHE A 374 1.92 9.49 -12.95
N GLY A 375 2.52 9.94 -14.06
CA GLY A 375 1.85 10.02 -15.35
C GLY A 375 0.73 11.07 -15.41
N ASP A 376 0.83 12.14 -14.61
CA ASP A 376 -0.16 13.21 -14.56
C ASP A 376 0.00 14.17 -15.75
N VAL A 377 -0.58 13.78 -16.89
CA VAL A 377 -0.51 14.50 -18.17
C VAL A 377 -0.93 15.97 -18.02
N GLU A 378 -2.08 16.23 -17.44
CA GLU A 378 -2.62 17.60 -17.33
C GLU A 378 -1.73 18.49 -16.43
N LEU A 379 -1.16 17.93 -15.36
CA LEU A 379 -0.23 18.67 -14.51
C LEU A 379 1.12 18.91 -15.21
N VAL A 380 1.65 17.92 -15.94
CA VAL A 380 2.85 18.07 -16.77
C VAL A 380 2.65 19.17 -17.82
N GLU A 381 1.55 19.13 -18.57
CA GLU A 381 1.23 20.16 -19.56
C GLU A 381 1.12 21.54 -18.93
N THR A 382 0.41 21.66 -17.81
CA THR A 382 0.23 22.94 -17.13
C THR A 382 1.55 23.51 -16.60
N LEU A 383 2.41 22.68 -16.02
CA LEU A 383 3.74 23.11 -15.57
C LEU A 383 4.58 23.64 -16.74
N LEU A 384 4.57 22.94 -17.87
CA LEU A 384 5.30 23.35 -19.08
C LEU A 384 4.72 24.63 -19.71
N GLU A 385 3.40 24.79 -19.72
CA GLU A 385 2.72 26.02 -20.15
C GLU A 385 3.09 27.22 -19.28
N CYS A 386 3.25 27.00 -17.97
CA CYS A 386 3.64 28.03 -17.02
C CYS A 386 5.16 28.27 -16.95
N GLY A 387 5.96 27.58 -17.77
CA GLY A 387 7.39 27.83 -17.92
C GLY A 387 8.30 27.03 -16.99
N ALA A 388 7.83 25.95 -16.37
CA ALA A 388 8.69 25.02 -15.64
C ALA A 388 9.75 24.42 -16.57
N ASN A 389 10.98 24.25 -16.07
CA ASN A 389 12.10 23.77 -16.85
C ASN A 389 12.13 22.22 -16.91
N PRO A 390 11.97 21.60 -18.11
CA PRO A 390 11.97 20.15 -18.26
C PRO A 390 13.35 19.50 -18.19
N ASP A 391 14.43 20.28 -18.07
CA ASP A 391 15.81 19.80 -18.03
C ASP A 391 16.45 19.86 -16.63
N VAL A 392 15.69 20.27 -15.60
CA VAL A 392 16.17 20.22 -14.21
C VAL A 392 16.55 18.79 -13.87
N ARG A 393 17.71 18.63 -13.21
CA ARG A 393 18.17 17.33 -12.73
C ARG A 393 17.91 17.23 -11.25
N ASP A 394 17.28 16.14 -10.84
CA ASP A 394 17.04 15.84 -9.44
C ASP A 394 18.35 15.58 -8.67
N ALA A 395 18.32 15.78 -7.36
CA ALA A 395 19.50 15.68 -6.50
C ALA A 395 19.89 14.22 -6.17
N GLU A 396 18.97 13.27 -6.32
CA GLU A 396 19.12 11.89 -5.85
C GLU A 396 19.72 10.96 -6.92
N HIS A 397 19.30 11.12 -8.16
CA HIS A 397 19.65 10.29 -9.31
C HIS A 397 20.27 11.09 -10.45
N GLY A 398 20.19 12.43 -10.40
CA GLY A 398 20.66 13.29 -11.49
C GLY A 398 19.85 13.11 -12.78
N ALA A 399 18.62 12.59 -12.67
CA ALA A 399 17.70 12.36 -13.77
C ALA A 399 16.83 13.60 -14.00
N THR A 400 16.29 13.71 -15.21
CA THR A 400 15.33 14.76 -15.57
C THR A 400 13.90 14.27 -15.35
N PRO A 401 12.87 15.13 -15.39
CA PRO A 401 11.48 14.68 -15.39
C PRO A 401 11.20 13.64 -16.48
N LEU A 402 11.82 13.75 -17.66
CA LEU A 402 11.71 12.72 -18.70
C LEU A 402 12.28 11.37 -18.23
N GLY A 403 13.45 11.38 -17.60
CA GLY A 403 14.06 10.17 -17.05
C GLY A 403 13.18 9.50 -15.99
N TRP A 404 12.48 10.30 -15.17
CA TRP A 404 11.50 9.80 -14.21
C TRP A 404 10.26 9.22 -14.89
N ALA A 405 9.71 9.89 -15.91
CA ALA A 405 8.59 9.34 -16.69
C ALA A 405 8.96 7.99 -17.35
N GLU A 406 10.16 7.89 -17.94
CA GLU A 406 10.64 6.66 -18.57
C GLU A 406 10.87 5.55 -17.54
N HIS A 407 11.46 5.87 -16.39
CA HIS A 407 11.65 4.90 -15.30
C HIS A 407 10.33 4.42 -14.69
N GLY A 408 9.34 5.32 -14.58
CA GLY A 408 8.00 5.03 -14.08
C GLY A 408 7.08 4.36 -15.09
N HIS A 409 7.54 4.16 -16.34
CA HIS A 409 6.73 3.69 -17.47
C HIS A 409 5.50 4.57 -17.74
N ALA A 410 5.62 5.88 -17.52
CA ALA A 410 4.59 6.87 -17.81
C ALA A 410 4.73 7.40 -19.25
N GLU A 411 4.35 6.58 -20.24
CA GLU A 411 4.63 6.85 -21.65
C GLU A 411 4.03 8.18 -22.16
N ALA A 412 2.81 8.52 -21.74
CA ALA A 412 2.15 9.75 -22.18
C ALA A 412 2.91 11.02 -21.72
N THR A 413 3.35 11.06 -20.45
CA THR A 413 4.15 12.18 -19.95
C THR A 413 5.56 12.17 -20.53
N ALA A 414 6.16 11.00 -20.74
CA ALA A 414 7.45 10.87 -21.41
C ALA A 414 7.41 11.43 -22.84
N GLU A 415 6.36 11.14 -23.61
CA GLU A 415 6.19 11.68 -24.96
C GLU A 415 6.11 13.22 -24.97
N ILE A 416 5.29 13.80 -24.09
CA ILE A 416 5.16 15.27 -23.95
C ILE A 416 6.52 15.90 -23.65
N LEU A 417 7.28 15.31 -22.71
CA LEU A 417 8.59 15.80 -22.30
C LEU A 417 9.65 15.63 -23.40
N ARG A 418 9.59 14.57 -24.23
CA ARG A 418 10.50 14.40 -25.38
C ARG A 418 10.30 15.48 -26.45
N VAL A 419 9.05 15.85 -26.73
CA VAL A 419 8.73 16.86 -27.74
C VAL A 419 9.25 18.24 -27.32
N ARG A 420 9.03 18.61 -26.06
CA ARG A 420 9.38 19.95 -25.54
C ARG A 420 10.88 20.20 -25.34
N ARG A 421 11.72 19.15 -25.27
CA ARG A 421 13.19 19.29 -25.27
C ARG A 421 13.79 19.59 -26.64
N ARG A 422 13.03 19.40 -27.73
CA ARG A 422 13.51 19.59 -29.11
C ARG A 422 13.22 20.98 -29.68
N THR A 423 12.45 21.78 -28.96
CA THR A 423 12.12 23.19 -29.24
C THR A 423 12.86 24.08 -28.26
#